data_AF-A0A9D7C9T6-F1
#
_entry.id   AF-A0A9D7C9T6-F1
#
_cell.length_a   1.000
_cell.length_b   1.000
_cell.length_c   1.000
_cell.angle_alpha   90.00
_cell.angle_beta   90.00
_cell.angle_gamma   90.00
#
_symmetry.space_group_name_H-M   'P 1'
#
loop_
_entity.id
_entity.type
_entity.pdbx_description
1 polymer ?
#
loop_
_entity_poly.entity_id
_entity_poly.type
_entity_poly.pdbx_seq_one_letter_code
_entity_poly.pdbx_strand_id
1 'polypeptide(L)'
;LYALLFRTFFRQFDLRFLYVDARHAGLQSTIAYSFYQLSRVEDAWTSTEELAARAWLESTRDPMREWEARYGDMRHYAFRHRVLEPLVMFGLLERRLLPGEEPWMKNAEYRRTALFGRLLRFAFRGEGKRDIFLMR
;
A
#
# COMPACT_ATOMS: atom_id res chain seq x y z
N LEU A 1 -16.63 3.21 14.82
CA LEU A 1 -15.69 4.33 14.62
C LEU A 1 -14.44 3.91 13.84
N TYR A 2 -13.69 2.92 14.31
CA TYR A 2 -12.43 2.49 13.66
C TYR A 2 -12.56 2.17 12.15
N ALA A 3 -13.49 1.29 11.76
CA ALA A 3 -13.72 0.95 10.36
C ALA A 3 -14.19 2.14 9.50
N LEU A 4 -14.92 3.09 10.09
CA LEU A 4 -15.35 4.31 9.42
C LEU A 4 -14.15 5.22 9.11
N LEU A 5 -13.26 5.44 10.09
CA LEU A 5 -12.03 6.21 9.89
C LEU A 5 -11.15 5.58 8.82
N PHE A 6 -10.96 4.26 8.88
CA PHE A 6 -10.21 3.51 7.88
C PHE A 6 -10.78 3.72 6.47
N ARG A 7 -12.10 3.55 6.32
CA ARG A 7 -12.79 3.73 5.04
C ARG A 7 -12.66 5.16 4.53
N THR A 8 -12.92 6.16 5.37
CA THR A 8 -12.83 7.58 5.00
C THR A 8 -11.41 7.93 4.58
N PHE A 9 -10.39 7.48 5.32
CA PHE A 9 -8.99 7.74 5.00
C PHE A 9 -8.61 7.18 3.62
N PHE A 10 -8.91 5.92 3.32
CA PHE A 10 -8.48 5.34 2.04
C PHE A 10 -9.41 5.65 0.86
N ARG A 11 -10.70 5.98 1.09
CA ARG A 11 -11.66 6.25 0.00
C ARG A 11 -11.93 7.73 -0.27
N GLN A 12 -11.79 8.61 0.71
CA GLN A 12 -12.21 10.01 0.58
C GLN A 12 -11.04 10.99 0.74
N PHE A 13 -10.12 10.72 1.67
CA PHE A 13 -8.93 11.56 1.82
C PHE A 13 -7.98 11.33 0.63
N ASP A 14 -7.44 12.41 0.07
CA ASP A 14 -6.52 12.34 -1.06
C ASP A 14 -5.12 11.91 -0.59
N LEU A 15 -4.75 10.68 -0.92
CA LEU A 15 -3.50 10.08 -0.42
C LEU A 15 -2.25 10.77 -0.98
N ARG A 16 -2.37 11.61 -2.02
CA ARG A 16 -1.23 12.37 -2.57
C ARG A 16 -0.67 13.39 -1.58
N PHE A 17 -1.45 13.83 -0.58
CA PHE A 17 -0.95 14.70 0.48
C PHE A 17 0.06 14.03 1.41
N LEU A 18 0.18 12.70 1.39
CA LEU A 18 1.08 11.96 2.29
C LEU A 18 2.52 11.85 1.76
N TYR A 19 2.79 12.29 0.53
CA TYR A 19 4.11 12.20 -0.05
C TYR A 19 4.36 13.32 -1.07
N VAL A 20 5.60 13.83 -1.13
CA VAL A 20 5.96 14.97 -1.98
C VAL A 20 5.74 14.72 -3.48
N ASP A 21 5.93 13.49 -3.95
CA ASP A 21 5.62 13.14 -5.32
C ASP A 21 4.12 12.89 -5.44
N ALA A 22 3.37 13.81 -6.06
CA ALA A 22 1.92 13.72 -6.24
C ALA A 22 1.48 12.84 -7.44
N ARG A 23 2.43 12.23 -8.17
CA ARG A 23 2.15 11.26 -9.24
C ARG A 23 1.34 10.05 -8.75
N HIS A 24 1.01 9.14 -9.64
CA HIS A 24 0.40 7.84 -9.34
C HIS A 24 -1.01 7.96 -8.77
N ALA A 25 -1.83 8.87 -9.33
CA ALA A 25 -3.21 9.06 -8.89
C ALA A 25 -4.04 7.76 -8.97
N GLY A 26 -3.69 6.86 -9.91
CA GLY A 26 -4.33 5.56 -10.06
C GLY A 26 -4.13 4.58 -8.88
N LEU A 27 -3.16 4.84 -7.99
CA LEU A 27 -2.96 4.01 -6.80
C LEU A 27 -4.17 4.04 -5.87
N GLN A 28 -4.77 5.22 -5.65
CA GLN A 28 -5.91 5.35 -4.76
C GLN A 28 -7.18 4.70 -5.34
N SER A 29 -7.40 4.81 -6.66
CA SER A 29 -8.54 4.16 -7.32
C SER A 29 -8.44 2.64 -7.31
N THR A 30 -7.25 2.09 -7.12
CA THR A 30 -6.98 0.64 -7.06
C THR A 30 -6.51 0.15 -5.70
N ILE A 31 -6.72 0.95 -4.65
CA ILE A 31 -6.28 0.59 -3.29
C ILE A 31 -6.89 -0.73 -2.78
N ALA A 32 -8.09 -1.08 -3.26
CA ALA A 32 -8.73 -2.37 -2.99
C ALA A 32 -7.89 -3.56 -3.48
N TYR A 33 -7.33 -3.44 -4.68
CA TYR A 33 -6.44 -4.43 -5.25
C TYR A 33 -5.17 -4.55 -4.42
N SER A 34 -4.59 -3.42 -4.00
CA SER A 34 -3.40 -3.42 -3.14
C SER A 34 -3.65 -4.16 -1.83
N PHE A 35 -4.76 -3.90 -1.15
CA PHE A 35 -5.09 -4.60 0.10
C PHE A 35 -5.34 -6.08 -0.14
N TYR A 36 -6.01 -6.43 -1.24
CA TYR A 36 -6.23 -7.82 -1.61
C TYR A 36 -4.91 -8.55 -1.84
N GLN A 37 -3.98 -7.97 -2.60
CA GLN A 37 -2.67 -8.59 -2.84
C GLN A 37 -1.84 -8.68 -1.57
N LEU A 38 -1.84 -7.63 -0.74
CA LEU A 38 -1.19 -7.68 0.57
C LEU A 38 -1.75 -8.82 1.44
N SER A 39 -3.05 -9.10 1.38
CA SER A 39 -3.67 -10.22 2.10
C SER A 39 -3.13 -11.60 1.71
N ARG A 40 -2.52 -11.71 0.52
CA ARG A 40 -1.96 -12.94 -0.03
C ARG A 40 -0.45 -13.07 0.20
N VAL A 41 0.21 -12.02 0.67
CA VAL A 41 1.62 -12.10 1.06
C VAL A 41 1.70 -12.90 2.36
N GLU A 42 2.64 -13.84 2.43
CA GLU A 42 2.89 -14.64 3.63
C GLU A 42 3.14 -13.75 4.86
N ASP A 43 2.97 -14.30 6.06
CA ASP A 43 3.27 -13.58 7.31
C ASP A 43 4.78 -13.51 7.59
N ALA A 44 5.53 -13.04 6.59
CA ALA A 44 6.96 -12.82 6.62
C ALA A 44 7.28 -11.32 6.53
N TRP A 45 8.41 -10.92 7.11
CA TRP A 45 8.95 -9.57 6.92
C TRP A 45 9.35 -9.39 5.46
N THR A 46 8.76 -8.40 4.79
CA THR A 46 8.94 -8.17 3.35
C THR A 46 9.30 -6.72 3.09
N SER A 47 10.21 -6.46 2.14
CA SER A 47 10.68 -5.12 1.82
C SER A 47 9.59 -4.26 1.18
N THR A 48 9.77 -2.93 1.26
CA THR A 48 8.88 -1.96 0.60
C THR A 48 8.79 -2.21 -0.91
N GLU A 49 9.94 -2.42 -1.56
CA GLU A 49 10.04 -2.61 -3.00
C GLU A 49 9.30 -3.87 -3.45
N GLU A 50 9.51 -4.98 -2.75
CA GLU A 50 8.86 -6.24 -3.06
C GLU A 50 7.34 -6.17 -2.86
N LEU A 51 6.88 -5.54 -1.77
CA LEU A 51 5.45 -5.32 -1.54
C LEU A 51 4.84 -4.41 -2.60
N ALA A 52 5.53 -3.33 -3.00
CA ALA A 52 5.06 -2.45 -4.06
C ALA A 52 4.96 -3.19 -5.39
N ALA A 53 5.99 -3.98 -5.76
CA ALA A 53 6.01 -4.77 -6.98
C ALA A 53 4.82 -5.76 -7.06
N ARG A 54 4.49 -6.41 -5.93
CA ARG A 54 3.42 -7.43 -5.85
C ARG A 54 2.02 -6.84 -5.70
N ALA A 55 1.87 -5.77 -4.93
CA ALA A 55 0.57 -5.28 -4.52
C ALA A 55 0.10 -4.04 -5.29
N TRP A 56 0.98 -3.31 -5.95
CA TRP A 56 0.57 -2.17 -6.74
C TRP A 56 0.29 -2.59 -8.19
N LEU A 57 -0.95 -2.41 -8.64
CA LEU A 57 -1.34 -2.66 -10.03
C LEU A 57 -0.48 -1.85 -11.03
N GLU A 58 0.29 -2.54 -11.87
CA GLU A 58 1.26 -1.93 -12.80
C GLU A 58 0.60 -0.88 -13.71
N SER A 59 -0.59 -1.15 -14.25
CA SER A 59 -1.31 -0.24 -15.15
C SER A 59 -1.74 1.09 -14.52
N THR A 60 -1.56 1.24 -13.21
CA THR A 60 -1.87 2.48 -12.46
C THR A 60 -0.64 3.25 -12.04
N ARG A 61 0.55 2.74 -12.38
CA ARG A 61 1.82 3.42 -12.15
C ARG A 61 2.04 4.39 -13.31
N ASP A 62 2.14 5.68 -13.00
CA ASP A 62 2.72 6.63 -13.95
C ASP A 62 4.11 6.14 -14.43
N PRO A 63 4.51 6.52 -15.66
CA PRO A 63 5.80 6.15 -16.22
C PRO A 63 6.98 6.52 -15.31
N MET A 64 8.03 5.69 -15.36
CA MET A 64 9.30 6.01 -14.71
C MET A 64 9.89 7.28 -15.31
N ARG A 65 10.43 8.13 -14.45
CA ARG A 65 11.29 9.26 -14.85
C ARG A 65 12.64 8.72 -15.29
N GLU A 66 13.33 9.48 -16.12
CA GLU A 66 14.66 9.12 -16.64
C GLU A 66 15.68 8.81 -15.53
N TRP A 67 15.64 9.56 -14.43
CA TRP A 67 16.53 9.31 -13.30
C TRP A 67 16.14 8.06 -12.49
N GLU A 68 14.85 7.69 -12.44
CA GLU A 68 14.40 6.43 -11.81
C GLU A 68 14.93 5.23 -12.63
N ALA A 69 14.97 5.35 -13.96
CA ALA A 69 15.57 4.31 -14.80
C ALA A 69 17.09 4.12 -14.54
N ARG A 70 17.77 5.16 -14.05
CA ARG A 70 19.21 5.13 -13.76
C ARG A 70 19.54 4.59 -12.37
N TYR A 71 18.69 4.84 -11.37
CA TYR A 71 18.99 4.56 -9.97
C TYR A 71 18.10 3.48 -9.35
N GLY A 72 17.15 2.93 -10.10
CA GLY A 72 16.19 1.92 -9.63
C GLY A 72 14.78 2.49 -9.48
N ASP A 73 13.79 1.60 -9.46
CA ASP A 73 12.38 1.99 -9.40
C ASP A 73 12.02 2.63 -8.07
N MET A 74 12.12 3.96 -7.97
CA MET A 74 11.80 4.72 -6.76
C MET A 74 10.29 4.91 -6.54
N ARG A 75 9.42 4.39 -7.41
CA ARG A 75 7.96 4.52 -7.24
C ARG A 75 7.50 3.87 -5.93
N HIS A 76 8.21 2.84 -5.45
CA HIS A 76 7.92 2.17 -4.18
C HIS A 76 7.85 3.12 -2.97
N TYR A 77 8.51 4.29 -3.00
CA TYR A 77 8.36 5.33 -1.96
C TYR A 77 6.93 5.88 -1.91
N ALA A 78 6.29 6.12 -3.06
CA ALA A 78 4.90 6.55 -3.09
C ALA A 78 3.98 5.47 -2.51
N PHE A 79 4.24 4.19 -2.81
CA PHE A 79 3.48 3.07 -2.22
C PHE A 79 3.66 2.98 -0.70
N ARG A 80 4.89 3.15 -0.22
CA ARG A 80 5.20 3.19 1.20
C ARG A 80 4.37 4.22 1.94
N HIS A 81 4.48 5.49 1.54
CA HIS A 81 3.89 6.61 2.28
C HIS A 81 2.36 6.66 2.17
N ARG A 82 1.80 6.13 1.08
CA ARG A 82 0.35 6.22 0.82
C ARG A 82 -0.41 4.96 1.19
N VAL A 83 0.27 3.83 1.33
CA VAL A 83 -0.34 2.53 1.61
C VAL A 83 0.25 1.93 2.87
N LEU A 84 1.55 1.61 2.87
CA LEU A 84 2.15 0.81 3.95
C LEU A 84 2.18 1.57 5.28
N GLU A 85 2.64 2.81 5.30
CA GLU A 85 2.71 3.62 6.52
C GLU A 85 1.31 3.92 7.10
N PRO A 86 0.30 4.28 6.29
CA PRO A 86 -1.08 4.32 6.77
C PRO A 86 -1.58 2.99 7.32
N LEU A 87 -1.27 1.85 6.70
CA LEU A 87 -1.66 0.55 7.23
C LEU A 87 -0.95 0.23 8.56
N VAL A 88 0.27 0.71 8.78
CA VAL A 88 0.96 0.67 10.08
C VAL A 88 0.28 1.58 11.10
N MET A 89 -0.13 2.79 10.70
CA MET A 89 -0.89 3.72 11.55
C MET A 89 -2.22 3.11 12.01
N PHE A 90 -2.85 2.31 11.16
CA PHE A 90 -4.04 1.50 11.47
C PHE A 90 -3.68 0.14 12.11
N GLY A 91 -2.42 -0.13 12.50
CA GLY A 91 -2.05 -1.40 13.16
C GLY A 91 -2.35 -2.67 12.35
N LEU A 92 -2.54 -2.55 11.03
CA LEU A 92 -2.77 -3.68 10.12
C LEU A 92 -1.45 -4.27 9.62
N LEU A 93 -0.39 -3.47 9.65
CA LEU A 93 0.97 -3.90 9.41
C LEU A 93 1.84 -3.54 10.62
N GLU A 94 2.84 -4.37 10.89
CA GLU A 94 4.02 -4.00 11.66
C GLU A 94 5.10 -3.48 10.73
N ARG A 95 5.99 -2.64 11.26
CA ARG A 95 7.17 -2.12 10.56
C ARG A 95 8.41 -2.34 11.42
N ARG A 96 9.47 -2.86 10.83
CA ARG A 96 10.82 -2.81 11.41
C ARG A 96 11.74 -2.00 10.50
N LEU A 97 12.59 -1.19 11.11
CA LEU A 97 13.64 -0.47 10.40
C LEU A 97 14.85 -1.40 10.30
N LEU A 98 15.41 -1.49 9.11
CA LEU A 98 16.68 -2.16 8.88
C LEU A 98 17.82 -1.15 9.06
N PRO A 99 19.02 -1.60 9.46
CA PRO A 99 20.22 -0.80 9.36
C PRO A 99 20.38 -0.34 7.90
N GLY A 100 20.47 0.96 7.68
CA GLY A 100 20.82 1.54 6.39
C GLY A 100 22.30 1.84 6.34
N GLU A 101 22.91 1.70 5.17
CA GLU A 101 24.26 2.23 4.92
C GLU A 101 24.26 3.77 4.96
N GLU A 102 23.14 4.38 4.52
CA GLU A 102 22.96 5.83 4.47
C GLU A 102 21.76 6.30 5.33
N PRO A 103 21.86 7.45 6.03
CA PRO A 103 20.79 7.96 6.92
C PRO A 103 19.44 8.20 6.24
N TRP A 104 19.44 8.47 4.93
CA TRP A 104 18.22 8.67 4.13
C TRP A 104 17.66 7.36 3.55
N MET A 105 18.46 6.29 3.48
CA MET A 105 18.02 4.94 3.12
C MET A 105 17.46 4.23 4.35
N LYS A 106 16.34 4.75 4.88
CA LYS A 106 15.59 4.06 5.94
C LYS A 106 14.86 2.87 5.33
N ASN A 107 15.60 1.80 5.07
CA ASN A 107 15.06 0.52 4.66
C ASN A 107 14.10 0.03 5.74
N ALA A 108 12.92 -0.40 5.30
CA ALA A 108 11.88 -0.86 6.19
C ALA A 108 11.24 -2.11 5.60
N GLU A 109 10.99 -3.06 6.48
CA GLU A 109 10.22 -4.25 6.18
C GLU A 109 8.91 -4.22 6.94
N TYR A 110 7.92 -4.85 6.33
CA TYR A 110 6.56 -4.89 6.83
C TYR A 110 6.09 -6.33 6.92
N ARG A 111 5.22 -6.56 7.90
CA ARG A 111 4.54 -7.84 8.09
C ARG A 111 3.09 -7.58 8.47
N ARG A 112 2.18 -8.44 8.02
CA ARG A 112 0.76 -8.33 8.41
C ARG A 112 0.57 -8.66 9.89
N THR A 113 -0.40 -7.99 10.51
CA THR A 113 -0.90 -8.35 11.83
C THR A 113 -2.14 -9.22 11.74
N ALA A 114 -2.50 -9.89 12.84
CA ALA A 114 -3.79 -10.59 12.93
C ALA A 114 -5.00 -9.65 12.71
N LEU A 115 -4.86 -8.34 12.99
CA LEU A 115 -5.92 -7.36 12.74
C LEU A 115 -6.21 -7.20 11.24
N PHE A 116 -5.20 -7.38 10.37
CA PHE A 116 -5.35 -7.27 8.93
C PHE A 116 -6.48 -8.17 8.43
N GLY A 117 -6.41 -9.48 8.71
CA GLY A 117 -7.43 -10.45 8.28
C GLY A 117 -8.76 -10.34 9.04
N ARG A 118 -8.77 -9.72 10.22
CA ARG A 118 -10.01 -9.45 10.97
C ARG A 118 -10.79 -8.27 10.39
N LEU A 119 -10.09 -7.19 10.03
CA LEU A 119 -10.69 -5.97 9.51
C LEU A 119 -11.03 -6.08 8.03
N LEU A 120 -10.10 -6.59 7.22
CA LEU A 120 -10.22 -6.62 5.76
C LEU A 120 -10.72 -7.99 5.31
N ARG A 121 -11.91 -8.00 4.71
CA ARG A 121 -12.46 -9.18 4.03
C ARG A 121 -12.75 -8.85 2.57
N PHE A 122 -12.37 -9.78 1.71
CA PHE A 122 -12.51 -9.64 0.26
C PHE A 122 -13.58 -10.63 -0.22
N ALA A 123 -14.56 -10.12 -0.95
CA ALA A 123 -15.58 -10.91 -1.61
C ALA A 123 -15.62 -10.50 -3.08
N PHE A 124 -15.55 -11.49 -3.96
CA PHE A 124 -15.73 -11.30 -5.39
C PHE A 124 -17.14 -11.71 -5.74
N ARG A 125 -18.00 -10.74 -6.04
CA ARG A 125 -19.31 -11.04 -6.63
C ARG A 125 -19.07 -11.33 -8.11
N GLY A 126 -19.35 -12.57 -8.52
CA GLY A 126 -19.47 -12.92 -9.93
C GLY A 126 -20.54 -12.05 -10.59
N GLU A 127 -20.21 -11.57 -11.78
CA GLU A 127 -21.06 -10.89 -12.77
C GLU A 127 -22.00 -9.76 -12.28
N GLY A 128 -21.54 -8.51 -12.50
CA GLY A 128 -22.47 -7.43 -12.87
C GLY A 128 -23.10 -6.59 -11.75
N LYS A 129 -22.34 -6.10 -10.77
CA LYS A 129 -22.54 -4.77 -10.12
C LYS A 129 -21.46 -4.49 -9.05
N ARG A 130 -20.96 -3.25 -9.05
CA ARG A 130 -19.78 -2.75 -8.30
C ARG A 130 -19.94 -2.82 -6.77
N ASP A 131 -19.00 -3.48 -6.10
CA ASP A 131 -18.11 -2.91 -5.06
C ASP A 131 -17.23 -4.03 -4.45
N ILE A 132 -15.90 -3.89 -4.53
CA ILE A 132 -14.95 -4.76 -3.82
C ILE A 132 -14.53 -4.01 -2.56
N PHE A 133 -15.33 -4.10 -1.49
CA PHE A 133 -14.93 -3.88 -0.09
C PHE A 133 -16.10 -4.18 0.84
N LEU A 134 -16.01 -5.25 1.63
CA LEU A 134 -16.88 -5.46 2.78
C LEU A 134 -16.08 -5.13 4.05
N MET A 135 -16.25 -3.91 4.54
CA MET A 135 -15.89 -3.57 5.92
C MET A 135 -17.14 -3.73 6.77
N ARG A 136 -17.05 -4.51 7.85
CA ARG A 136 -18.01 -4.42 8.95
C ARG A 136 -17.58 -3.29 9.89
#